data_AF-A0A059LJM9-F1
#
_entry.id   AF-A0A059LJM9-F1
#
_cell.length_a   1.000
_cell.length_b   1.000
_cell.length_c   1.000
_cell.angle_alpha   90.00
_cell.angle_beta   90.00
_cell.angle_gamma   90.00
#
_symmetry.space_group_name_H-M   'P 1'
#
loop_
_entity.id
_entity.type
_entity.pdbx_description
1 polymer ?
#
loop_
_entity_poly.entity_id
_entity_poly.type
_entity_poly.pdbx_seq_one_letter_code
_entity_poly.pdbx_strand_id
1 'polypeptide(L)'
;MLGLDPASLSLTETVETLAGNRVPQGVRSYAQCYGGHQFGSWAGQLGDGRAIALGEVEGQEACENEVARRSGGAESPPTYEIQLKGVGQTPYSRFADGRAILFSSLREFVASEAMAALGVPTTRALSLVATGDQVLRDRMYDGNPAMEPGAVVARVARSFVRIGSFELPASRGGEESELVKAFADHVIGRHYPHLFAGAEKSTISQGKDLADGLETAGNPYEGLVLEVARRTGKLAAEWERVGFVHGVLNTDNMSIVGETIDYGPYGFLERFDPRFTPNVTDMPGRRYCFA
;
A
#
# COMPACT_ATOMS: atom_id res chain seq x y z
N MET A 1 9.53 6.82 13.95
CA MET A 1 9.52 6.39 12.53
C MET A 1 10.07 7.48 11.62
N LEU A 2 9.41 8.64 11.54
CA LEU A 2 9.80 9.73 10.62
C LEU A 2 10.68 10.83 11.24
N GLY A 3 11.05 10.73 12.51
CA GLY A 3 11.82 11.77 13.21
C GLY A 3 11.10 13.10 13.40
N LEU A 4 9.78 13.14 13.19
CA LEU A 4 8.96 14.33 13.42
C LEU A 4 8.73 14.56 14.92
N ASP A 5 8.83 15.82 15.35
CA ASP A 5 8.42 16.24 16.68
C ASP A 5 6.88 16.25 16.77
N PRO A 6 6.25 15.51 17.69
CA PRO A 6 4.80 15.54 17.86
C PRO A 6 4.23 16.96 18.06
N ALA A 7 4.98 17.87 18.69
CA ALA A 7 4.51 19.24 18.87
C ALA A 7 4.41 19.99 17.53
N SER A 8 5.28 19.70 16.57
CA SER A 8 5.26 20.35 15.25
C SER A 8 4.02 19.98 14.43
N LEU A 9 3.40 18.81 14.70
CA LEU A 9 2.18 18.36 14.02
C LEU A 9 0.95 19.22 14.34
N SER A 10 1.02 20.04 15.39
CA SER A 10 -0.05 20.95 15.80
C SER A 10 0.10 22.37 15.23
N LEU A 11 1.22 22.67 14.56
CA LEU A 11 1.45 23.96 13.92
C LEU A 11 0.50 24.15 12.73
N THR A 12 -0.04 25.36 12.58
CA THR A 12 -0.98 25.71 11.52
C THR A 12 -0.50 25.28 10.13
N GLU A 13 0.75 25.58 9.78
CA GLU A 13 1.31 25.23 8.47
C GLU A 13 1.35 23.72 8.23
N THR A 14 1.63 22.94 9.27
CA THR A 14 1.67 21.48 9.19
C THR A 14 0.27 20.90 9.04
N VAL A 15 -0.71 21.43 9.78
CA VAL A 15 -2.12 21.06 9.63
C VAL A 15 -2.62 21.41 8.23
N GLU A 16 -2.29 22.59 7.70
CA GLU A 16 -2.62 23.00 6.33
C GLU A 16 -2.03 22.04 5.30
N THR A 17 -0.78 21.60 5.47
CA THR A 17 -0.18 20.60 4.59
C THR A 17 -0.86 19.24 4.70
N LEU A 18 -1.11 18.74 5.91
CA LEU A 18 -1.76 17.45 6.12
C LEU A 18 -3.23 17.46 5.70
N ALA A 19 -3.87 18.63 5.64
CA ALA A 19 -5.20 18.84 5.08
C ALA A 19 -5.21 18.97 3.55
N GLY A 20 -4.05 19.11 2.91
CA GLY A 20 -3.93 19.37 1.46
C GLY A 20 -4.18 20.83 1.04
N ASN A 21 -4.21 21.77 1.99
CA ASN A 21 -4.37 23.21 1.73
C ASN A 21 -3.06 23.91 1.39
N ARG A 22 -1.91 23.26 1.66
CA ARG A 22 -0.58 23.80 1.40
C ARG A 22 0.40 22.72 0.93
N VAL A 23 1.07 22.96 -0.18
CA VAL A 23 2.20 22.12 -0.63
C VAL A 23 3.49 22.71 -0.06
N PRO A 24 4.30 21.95 0.71
CA PRO A 24 5.59 22.42 1.21
C PRO A 24 6.54 22.80 0.07
N GLN A 25 7.43 23.76 0.33
CA GLN A 25 8.43 24.17 -0.65
C GLN A 25 9.41 23.02 -0.96
N GLY A 26 9.77 22.84 -2.23
CA GLY A 26 10.71 21.81 -2.67
C GLY A 26 10.10 20.42 -2.85
N VAL A 27 8.82 20.26 -2.54
CA VAL A 27 8.10 19.00 -2.69
C VAL A 27 7.36 18.96 -4.03
N ARG A 28 7.45 17.83 -4.73
CA ARG A 28 6.69 17.58 -5.97
C ARG A 28 5.64 16.52 -5.70
N SER A 29 4.40 16.96 -5.54
CA SER A 29 3.26 16.06 -5.37
C SER A 29 2.86 15.41 -6.69
N TYR A 30 2.46 14.14 -6.65
CA TYR A 30 1.99 13.40 -7.82
C TYR A 30 0.88 12.42 -7.44
N ALA A 31 0.17 11.93 -8.45
CA ALA A 31 -0.77 10.83 -8.31
C ALA A 31 -0.27 9.66 -9.18
N GLN A 32 -0.25 8.45 -8.64
CA GLN A 32 0.25 7.29 -9.36
C GLN A 32 -0.78 6.78 -10.37
N CYS A 33 -0.30 6.39 -11.55
CA CYS A 33 -1.09 5.66 -12.55
C CYS A 33 -0.79 4.17 -12.42
N TYR A 34 -1.82 3.34 -12.28
CA TYR A 34 -1.70 1.89 -12.23
C TYR A 34 -2.96 1.24 -12.79
N GLY A 35 -2.92 -0.06 -13.04
CA GLY A 35 -4.04 -0.87 -13.49
C GLY A 35 -4.39 -1.91 -12.44
N GLY A 36 -5.24 -2.88 -12.78
CA GLY A 36 -5.56 -3.95 -11.84
C GLY A 36 -6.65 -4.90 -12.33
N HIS A 37 -6.58 -6.12 -11.85
CA HIS A 37 -7.66 -7.09 -11.88
C HIS A 37 -8.56 -6.88 -10.66
N GLN A 38 -9.78 -6.42 -10.91
CA GLN A 38 -10.79 -6.25 -9.87
C GLN A 38 -11.76 -7.42 -9.92
N PHE A 39 -11.87 -8.17 -8.83
CA PHE A 39 -12.68 -9.38 -8.78
C PHE A 39 -12.40 -10.29 -9.99
N GLY A 40 -11.12 -10.59 -10.24
CA GLY A 40 -10.71 -11.50 -11.31
C GLY A 40 -10.85 -11.00 -12.75
N SER A 41 -11.35 -9.78 -12.97
CA SER A 41 -11.49 -9.18 -14.31
C SER A 41 -10.58 -7.96 -14.47
N TRP A 42 -9.94 -7.83 -15.63
CA TRP A 42 -9.13 -6.65 -15.93
C TRP A 42 -9.97 -5.37 -15.92
N ALA A 43 -9.61 -4.42 -15.07
CA ALA A 43 -10.34 -3.16 -14.87
C ALA A 43 -9.76 -1.98 -15.66
N GLY A 44 -8.76 -2.23 -16.53
CA GLY A 44 -8.06 -1.19 -17.28
C GLY A 44 -7.27 -0.25 -16.37
N GLN A 45 -7.15 1.01 -16.80
CA GLN A 45 -6.45 2.04 -16.05
C GLN A 45 -7.22 2.46 -14.79
N LEU A 46 -6.61 2.28 -13.64
CA LEU A 46 -6.98 2.80 -12.34
C LEU A 46 -6.09 4.03 -12.01
N GLY A 47 -5.42 4.01 -10.87
CA GLY A 47 -4.59 5.10 -10.36
C GLY A 47 -5.11 5.67 -9.05
N ASP A 48 -4.33 6.59 -8.49
CA ASP A 48 -4.65 7.29 -7.26
C ASP A 48 -5.83 8.27 -7.49
N GLY A 49 -7.06 7.74 -7.52
CA GLY A 49 -8.26 8.52 -7.85
C GLY A 49 -8.75 9.45 -6.73
N ARG A 50 -8.20 9.33 -5.53
CA ARG A 50 -8.51 10.20 -4.38
C ARG A 50 -7.32 10.36 -3.44
N ALA A 51 -6.12 10.12 -3.96
CA ALA A 51 -4.91 10.16 -3.18
C ALA A 51 -3.83 10.92 -3.94
N ILE A 52 -2.98 11.64 -3.22
CA ILE A 52 -1.89 12.41 -3.79
C ILE A 52 -0.66 12.12 -2.94
N ALA A 53 0.41 11.62 -3.55
CA ALA A 53 1.71 11.52 -2.91
C ALA A 53 2.18 12.95 -2.62
N LEU A 54 2.42 13.25 -1.35
CA LEU A 54 3.04 14.50 -0.94
C LEU A 54 4.51 14.43 -1.34
N GLY A 55 5.23 13.42 -0.87
CA GLY A 55 6.64 13.20 -1.19
C GLY A 55 7.23 12.09 -0.34
N GLU A 56 8.55 12.07 -0.27
CA GLU A 56 9.32 11.05 0.44
C GLU A 56 10.10 11.67 1.61
N VAL A 57 10.26 10.92 2.69
CA VAL A 57 10.99 11.32 3.90
C VAL A 57 11.88 10.18 4.35
N GLU A 58 13.12 10.50 4.75
CA GLU A 58 14.01 9.54 5.39
C GLU A 58 13.52 9.22 6.80
N GLY A 59 13.42 7.94 7.10
CA GLY A 59 13.06 7.44 8.42
C GLY A 59 14.23 7.50 9.40
N GLN A 60 13.96 7.08 10.64
CA GLN A 60 14.99 6.91 11.66
C GLN A 60 15.47 5.46 11.73
N GLU A 61 16.79 5.24 11.75
CA GLU A 61 17.46 3.93 11.82
C GLU A 61 16.97 3.02 12.95
N ALA A 62 16.52 3.60 14.07
CA ALA A 62 16.06 2.86 15.23
C ALA A 62 14.71 2.13 15.02
N CYS A 63 13.94 2.47 13.99
CA CYS A 63 12.58 1.96 13.75
C CYS A 63 12.52 0.71 12.87
N GLU A 64 13.66 0.16 12.45
CA GLU A 64 13.68 -1.13 11.77
C GLU A 64 13.32 -2.26 12.75
N ASN A 65 12.25 -2.99 12.44
CA ASN A 65 11.91 -4.22 13.15
C ASN A 65 13.11 -5.20 13.08
N GLU A 66 13.31 -5.99 14.15
CA GLU A 66 14.37 -7.01 14.25
C GLU A 66 14.49 -7.90 13.00
N VAL A 67 13.38 -8.14 12.30
CA VAL A 67 13.30 -8.93 11.06
C VAL A 67 14.06 -8.27 9.89
N ALA A 68 14.05 -6.94 9.78
CA ALA A 68 14.81 -6.20 8.77
C ALA A 68 16.32 -6.22 9.10
N ARG A 69 16.69 -6.07 10.38
CA ARG A 69 18.09 -6.13 10.84
C ARG A 69 18.74 -7.48 10.59
N ARG A 70 18.01 -8.59 10.77
CA ARG A 70 18.50 -9.96 10.54
C ARG A 70 18.76 -10.28 9.06
N SER A 71 18.29 -9.45 8.14
CA SER A 71 18.43 -9.66 6.69
C SER A 71 19.65 -8.95 6.09
N GLY A 72 20.62 -8.50 6.91
CA GLY A 72 21.83 -7.82 6.45
C GLY A 72 21.59 -6.36 6.05
N GLY A 73 21.14 -5.55 7.03
CA GLY A 73 20.61 -4.20 6.87
C GLY A 73 21.46 -3.24 6.01
N ALA A 74 20.77 -2.35 5.30
CA ALA A 74 21.35 -1.28 4.52
C ALA A 74 22.08 -0.27 5.42
N GLU A 75 23.17 0.31 4.93
CA GLU A 75 23.94 1.37 5.61
C GLU A 75 23.20 2.73 5.70
N SER A 76 22.01 2.84 5.11
CA SER A 76 21.21 4.08 5.05
C SER A 76 19.83 3.91 5.70
N PRO A 77 19.26 4.98 6.29
CA PRO A 77 17.93 4.95 6.87
C PRO A 77 16.84 4.60 5.84
N PRO A 78 15.75 3.91 6.24
CA PRO A 78 14.68 3.56 5.32
C PRO A 78 13.93 4.82 4.84
N THR A 79 13.66 4.92 3.54
CA THR A 79 12.79 5.98 3.00
C THR A 79 11.32 5.59 3.08
N TYR A 80 10.46 6.55 3.42
CA TYR A 80 9.01 6.41 3.47
C TYR A 80 8.33 7.38 2.51
N GLU A 81 7.29 6.92 1.84
CA GLU A 81 6.38 7.74 1.04
C GLU A 81 5.23 8.25 1.93
N ILE A 82 4.84 9.52 1.76
CA ILE A 82 3.67 10.12 2.41
C ILE A 82 2.61 10.40 1.35
N GLN A 83 1.40 9.89 1.57
CA GLN A 83 0.26 10.07 0.66
C GLN A 83 -0.94 10.66 1.42
N LEU A 84 -1.53 11.73 0.90
CA LEU A 84 -2.75 12.32 1.44
C LEU A 84 -3.96 11.75 0.69
N LYS A 85 -4.90 11.13 1.41
CA LYS A 85 -6.10 10.52 0.85
C LYS A 85 -7.34 11.33 1.23
N GLY A 86 -8.11 11.75 0.24
CA GLY A 86 -9.31 12.59 0.40
C GLY A 86 -9.12 14.08 0.07
N VAL A 87 -7.95 14.46 -0.45
CA VAL A 87 -7.59 15.87 -0.71
C VAL A 87 -8.22 16.45 -1.98
N GLY A 88 -8.82 15.65 -2.85
CA GLY A 88 -9.49 16.12 -4.05
C GLY A 88 -9.26 15.24 -5.27
N GLN A 89 -9.77 15.71 -6.42
CA GLN A 89 -9.70 14.98 -7.68
C GLN A 89 -8.28 14.94 -8.25
N THR A 90 -8.00 13.88 -8.99
CA THR A 90 -6.80 13.65 -9.79
C THR A 90 -7.22 13.23 -11.20
N PRO A 91 -6.30 13.16 -12.17
CA PRO A 91 -6.60 12.58 -13.49
C PRO A 91 -7.12 11.13 -13.44
N TYR A 92 -6.99 10.46 -12.30
CA TYR A 92 -7.38 9.07 -12.08
C TYR A 92 -8.69 8.93 -11.29
N SER A 93 -9.36 10.03 -10.93
CA SER A 93 -10.63 10.00 -10.18
C SER A 93 -11.79 9.38 -10.94
N ARG A 94 -11.68 9.22 -12.27
CA ARG A 94 -12.76 8.78 -13.16
C ARG A 94 -14.00 9.67 -12.95
N PHE A 95 -15.07 9.10 -12.38
CA PHE A 95 -16.33 9.78 -12.10
C PHE A 95 -16.50 10.21 -10.64
N ALA A 96 -15.51 9.93 -9.77
CA ALA A 96 -15.56 10.26 -8.35
C ALA A 96 -15.05 11.69 -8.06
N ASP A 97 -15.42 12.22 -6.90
CA ASP A 97 -15.08 13.56 -6.43
C ASP A 97 -13.67 13.67 -5.78
N GLY A 98 -12.94 12.56 -5.66
CA GLY A 98 -11.62 12.52 -5.02
C GLY A 98 -11.59 12.77 -3.51
N ARG A 99 -12.75 12.79 -2.84
CA ARG A 99 -12.89 13.06 -1.39
C ARG A 99 -13.04 11.77 -0.58
N ALA A 100 -12.72 11.86 0.71
CA ALA A 100 -12.96 10.80 1.69
C ALA A 100 -13.81 11.33 2.85
N ILE A 101 -14.57 10.45 3.49
CA ILE A 101 -15.38 10.77 4.66
C ILE A 101 -14.66 10.36 5.94
N LEU A 102 -14.98 11.04 7.04
CA LEU A 102 -14.42 10.79 8.35
C LEU A 102 -14.57 9.33 8.79
N PHE A 103 -15.71 8.71 8.50
CA PHE A 103 -15.95 7.31 8.83
C PHE A 103 -14.91 6.35 8.21
N SER A 104 -14.69 6.45 6.89
CA SER A 104 -13.71 5.59 6.20
C SER A 104 -12.29 5.90 6.62
N SER A 105 -11.97 7.19 6.79
CA SER A 105 -10.61 7.64 7.13
C SER A 105 -10.24 7.27 8.57
N LEU A 106 -11.18 7.33 9.52
CA LEU A 106 -10.99 6.86 10.89
C LEU A 106 -10.77 5.34 10.94
N ARG A 107 -11.55 4.57 10.18
CA ARG A 107 -11.39 3.11 10.10
C ARG A 107 -10.02 2.73 9.55
N GLU A 108 -9.52 3.42 8.53
CA GLU A 108 -8.18 3.22 7.96
C GLU A 108 -7.09 3.60 8.97
N PHE A 109 -7.24 4.74 9.65
CA PHE A 109 -6.31 5.18 10.70
C PHE A 109 -6.20 4.15 11.84
N VAL A 110 -7.34 3.70 12.38
CA VAL A 110 -7.34 2.77 13.52
C VAL A 110 -6.82 1.40 13.11
N ALA A 111 -7.23 0.86 11.95
CA ALA A 111 -6.79 -0.48 11.54
C ALA A 111 -5.32 -0.53 11.13
N SER A 112 -4.79 0.49 10.44
CA SER A 112 -3.36 0.55 10.13
C SER A 112 -2.52 0.51 11.41
N GLU A 113 -2.83 1.34 12.39
CA GLU A 113 -2.08 1.40 13.63
C GLU A 113 -2.29 0.17 14.51
N ALA A 114 -3.50 -0.42 14.52
CA ALA A 114 -3.77 -1.69 15.20
C ALA A 114 -2.98 -2.86 14.59
N MET A 115 -2.95 -2.96 13.26
CA MET A 115 -2.19 -3.99 12.55
C MET A 115 -0.69 -3.85 12.83
N ALA A 116 -0.16 -2.61 12.83
CA ALA A 116 1.21 -2.34 13.22
C ALA A 116 1.50 -2.76 14.66
N ALA A 117 0.60 -2.44 15.61
CA ALA A 117 0.73 -2.84 17.02
C ALA A 117 0.66 -4.36 17.21
N LEU A 118 -0.08 -5.07 16.34
CA LEU A 118 -0.15 -6.54 16.30
C LEU A 118 1.07 -7.19 15.62
N GLY A 119 2.01 -6.40 15.13
CA GLY A 119 3.20 -6.87 14.42
C GLY A 119 2.96 -7.27 12.96
N VAL A 120 1.79 -6.97 12.40
CA VAL A 120 1.47 -7.27 11.01
C VAL A 120 2.01 -6.15 10.11
N PRO A 121 2.78 -6.46 9.04
CA PRO A 121 3.26 -5.45 8.11
C PRO A 121 2.11 -4.66 7.46
N THR A 122 2.19 -3.33 7.52
CA THR A 122 1.11 -2.46 7.07
C THR A 122 1.59 -1.03 6.79
N THR A 123 0.89 -0.34 5.90
CA THR A 123 0.93 1.12 5.82
C THR A 123 0.51 1.73 7.15
N ARG A 124 1.10 2.88 7.49
CA ARG A 124 0.86 3.62 8.73
C ARG A 124 -0.03 4.83 8.48
N ALA A 125 -0.68 5.31 9.53
CA ALA A 125 -1.45 6.55 9.49
C ALA A 125 -0.78 7.63 10.36
N LEU A 126 -0.34 8.71 9.71
CA LEU A 126 0.34 9.83 10.37
C LEU A 126 -0.66 10.81 10.99
N SER A 127 -1.75 11.12 10.29
CA SER A 127 -2.74 12.08 10.76
C SER A 127 -4.12 11.83 10.17
N LEU A 128 -5.13 12.38 10.84
CA LEU A 128 -6.52 12.43 10.40
C LEU A 128 -7.04 13.84 10.63
N VAL A 129 -7.39 14.55 9.55
CA VAL A 129 -7.82 15.95 9.58
C VAL A 129 -9.25 16.04 9.07
N ALA A 130 -10.15 16.64 9.85
CA ALA A 130 -11.50 16.97 9.40
C ALA A 130 -11.44 18.16 8.44
N THR A 131 -12.12 18.07 7.29
CA THR A 131 -12.09 19.15 6.28
C THR A 131 -13.10 20.26 6.57
N GLY A 132 -14.12 19.98 7.38
CA GLY A 132 -15.29 20.85 7.56
C GLY A 132 -16.33 20.73 6.43
N ASP A 133 -15.97 20.14 5.30
CA ASP A 133 -16.87 19.87 4.19
C ASP A 133 -17.83 18.72 4.49
N GLN A 134 -18.93 18.69 3.75
CA GLN A 134 -19.85 17.56 3.71
C GLN A 134 -19.69 16.84 2.35
N VAL A 135 -19.61 15.51 2.38
CA VAL A 135 -19.38 14.66 1.21
C VAL A 135 -20.50 13.63 1.10
N LEU A 136 -21.18 13.58 -0.04
CA LEU A 136 -22.25 12.61 -0.27
C LEU A 136 -21.67 11.19 -0.40
N ARG A 137 -22.05 10.28 0.50
CA ARG A 137 -21.63 8.87 0.44
C ARG A 137 -22.74 7.93 0.85
N ASP A 138 -22.77 6.77 0.20
CA ASP A 138 -23.42 5.59 0.72
C ASP A 138 -22.40 4.83 1.58
N ARG A 139 -22.48 5.03 2.89
CA ARG A 139 -21.52 4.47 3.86
C ARG A 139 -21.62 2.95 3.97
N MET A 140 -22.81 2.40 3.78
CA MET A 140 -23.11 0.98 3.99
C MET A 140 -23.23 0.20 2.68
N TYR A 141 -23.15 0.88 1.53
CA TYR A 141 -23.41 0.32 0.20
C TYR A 141 -24.81 -0.29 0.10
N ASP A 142 -25.80 0.33 0.75
CA ASP A 142 -27.19 -0.15 0.83
C ASP A 142 -28.17 0.63 -0.06
N GLY A 143 -27.66 1.57 -0.87
CA GLY A 143 -28.41 2.40 -1.80
C GLY A 143 -28.93 3.72 -1.20
N ASN A 144 -28.59 4.05 0.06
CA ASN A 144 -29.08 5.27 0.73
C ASN A 144 -27.95 6.27 1.02
N PRO A 145 -27.50 7.06 0.03
CA PRO A 145 -26.44 8.04 0.23
C PRO A 145 -26.91 9.20 1.12
N ALA A 146 -26.03 9.64 2.01
CA ALA A 146 -26.23 10.78 2.88
C ALA A 146 -24.99 11.69 2.90
N MET A 147 -25.18 12.94 3.34
CA MET A 147 -24.05 13.85 3.58
C MET A 147 -23.30 13.40 4.82
N GLU A 148 -22.00 13.16 4.67
CA GLU A 148 -21.10 12.70 5.72
C GLU A 148 -19.95 13.70 5.88
N PRO A 149 -19.41 13.91 7.11
CA PRO A 149 -18.28 14.79 7.31
C PRO A 149 -17.06 14.35 6.50
N GLY A 150 -16.43 15.28 5.78
CA GLY A 150 -15.21 15.05 5.02
C GLY A 150 -13.97 14.92 5.91
N ALA A 151 -13.00 14.13 5.47
CA ALA A 151 -11.71 14.00 6.15
C ALA A 151 -10.57 13.67 5.18
N VAL A 152 -9.36 14.05 5.58
CA VAL A 152 -8.10 13.66 4.94
C VAL A 152 -7.32 12.78 5.90
N VAL A 153 -6.83 11.63 5.40
CA VAL A 153 -5.88 10.79 6.14
C VAL A 153 -4.51 10.86 5.46
N ALA A 154 -3.48 11.16 6.24
CA ALA A 154 -2.10 11.09 5.79
C ALA A 154 -1.57 9.68 6.04
N ARG A 155 -1.33 8.94 4.96
CA ARG A 155 -0.78 7.59 4.97
C ARG A 155 0.73 7.64 4.80
N VAL A 156 1.41 6.68 5.41
CA VAL A 156 2.86 6.52 5.30
C VAL A 156 3.18 5.08 5.00
N ALA A 157 4.00 4.81 3.98
CA ALA A 157 4.36 3.46 3.58
C ALA A 157 5.83 3.39 3.16
N ARG A 158 6.43 2.20 3.16
CA ARG A 158 7.74 2.04 2.49
C ARG A 158 7.60 2.23 0.99
N SER A 159 6.46 1.81 0.43
CA SER A 159 6.05 2.16 -0.92
C SER A 159 4.56 2.00 -1.14
N PHE A 160 3.97 2.86 -1.97
CA PHE A 160 2.62 2.68 -2.50
C PHE A 160 2.58 1.94 -3.84
N VAL A 161 3.71 1.40 -4.31
CA VAL A 161 3.76 0.56 -5.52
C VAL A 161 3.00 -0.75 -5.31
N ARG A 162 2.17 -1.10 -6.30
CA ARG A 162 1.25 -2.23 -6.29
C ARG A 162 1.64 -3.24 -7.37
N ILE A 163 1.11 -4.47 -7.30
CA ILE A 163 1.17 -5.41 -8.44
C ILE A 163 0.55 -4.74 -9.69
N GLY A 164 -0.59 -4.06 -9.52
CA GLY A 164 -1.25 -3.30 -10.57
C GLY A 164 -0.40 -2.21 -11.24
N SER A 165 0.64 -1.71 -10.57
CA SER A 165 1.59 -0.74 -11.16
C SER A 165 2.43 -1.36 -12.27
N PHE A 166 2.70 -2.67 -12.21
CA PHE A 166 3.37 -3.43 -13.27
C PHE A 166 2.39 -3.92 -14.33
N GLU A 167 1.18 -4.31 -13.93
CA GLU A 167 0.19 -4.88 -14.85
C GLU A 167 -0.24 -3.89 -15.94
N LEU A 168 -0.36 -2.59 -15.63
CA LEU A 168 -0.82 -1.61 -16.62
C LEU A 168 0.14 -1.48 -17.81
N PRO A 169 1.42 -1.14 -17.63
CA PRO A 169 2.33 -1.05 -18.77
C PRO A 169 2.51 -2.41 -19.46
N ALA A 170 2.52 -3.52 -18.71
CA ALA A 170 2.57 -4.86 -19.30
C ALA A 170 1.35 -5.16 -20.19
N SER A 171 0.15 -4.73 -19.79
CA SER A 171 -1.09 -4.94 -20.56
C SER A 171 -1.14 -4.15 -21.88
N ARG A 172 -0.41 -3.04 -21.96
CA ARG A 172 -0.34 -2.18 -23.15
C ARG A 172 0.67 -2.70 -24.18
N GLY A 173 1.71 -3.40 -23.71
CA GLY A 173 2.72 -4.02 -24.55
C GLY A 173 3.52 -3.02 -25.40
N GLY A 174 4.15 -3.51 -26.48
CA GLY A 174 4.92 -2.67 -27.39
C GLY A 174 6.05 -1.92 -26.68
N GLU A 175 6.13 -0.61 -26.90
CA GLU A 175 7.14 0.28 -26.30
C GLU A 175 7.05 0.36 -24.77
N GLU A 176 5.89 0.05 -24.15
CA GLU A 176 5.75 0.06 -22.69
C GLU A 176 6.41 -1.17 -22.01
N SER A 177 6.92 -2.14 -22.78
CA SER A 177 7.71 -3.26 -22.23
C SER A 177 9.01 -2.77 -21.59
N GLU A 178 9.64 -1.75 -22.17
CA GLU A 178 10.83 -1.12 -21.60
C GLU A 178 10.51 -0.35 -20.31
N LEU A 179 9.29 0.19 -20.21
CA LEU A 179 8.81 0.83 -18.99
C LEU A 179 8.65 -0.18 -17.86
N VAL A 180 8.14 -1.40 -18.13
CA VAL A 180 8.07 -2.48 -17.12
C VAL A 180 9.47 -2.79 -16.59
N LYS A 181 10.45 -2.93 -17.48
CA LYS A 181 11.85 -3.18 -17.09
C LYS A 181 12.43 -2.03 -16.27
N ALA A 182 12.31 -0.80 -16.75
CA ALA A 182 12.82 0.38 -16.05
C ALA A 182 12.17 0.55 -14.66
N PHE A 183 10.87 0.24 -14.55
CA PHE A 183 10.16 0.27 -13.29
C PHE A 183 10.60 -0.84 -12.34
N ALA A 184 10.85 -2.05 -12.86
CA ALA A 184 11.44 -3.13 -12.07
C ALA A 184 12.85 -2.77 -11.58
N ASP A 185 13.68 -2.17 -12.43
CA ASP A 185 15.01 -1.69 -12.06
C ASP A 185 14.93 -0.67 -10.91
N HIS A 186 13.98 0.27 -10.98
CA HIS A 186 13.72 1.23 -9.90
C HIS A 186 13.27 0.56 -8.59
N VAL A 187 12.29 -0.35 -8.65
CA VAL A 187 11.77 -1.05 -7.47
C VAL A 187 12.84 -1.93 -6.82
N ILE A 188 13.64 -2.65 -7.61
CA ILE A 188 14.74 -3.47 -7.10
C ILE A 188 15.79 -2.58 -6.45
N GLY A 189 16.26 -1.54 -7.13
CA GLY A 189 17.29 -0.64 -6.60
C GLY A 189 16.86 0.00 -5.28
N ARG A 190 15.57 0.33 -5.14
CA ARG A 190 15.04 1.01 -3.95
C ARG A 190 14.71 0.06 -2.79
N HIS A 191 14.07 -1.08 -3.07
CA HIS A 191 13.48 -1.93 -2.03
C HIS A 191 14.18 -3.27 -1.86
N TYR A 192 14.91 -3.71 -2.88
CA TYR A 192 15.54 -5.03 -2.95
C TYR A 192 16.97 -4.98 -3.52
N PRO A 193 17.85 -4.05 -3.08
CA PRO A 193 19.15 -3.83 -3.71
C PRO A 193 20.06 -5.07 -3.65
N HIS A 194 19.84 -5.95 -2.68
CA HIS A 194 20.55 -7.23 -2.54
C HIS A 194 20.36 -8.15 -3.76
N LEU A 195 19.28 -8.01 -4.53
CA LEU A 195 19.05 -8.80 -5.74
C LEU A 195 20.03 -8.44 -6.86
N PHE A 196 20.40 -7.16 -7.00
CA PHE A 196 21.46 -6.75 -7.93
C PHE A 196 22.84 -7.22 -7.45
N ALA A 197 23.12 -7.13 -6.15
CA ALA A 197 24.39 -7.60 -5.59
C ALA A 197 24.57 -9.13 -5.68
N GLY A 198 23.48 -9.89 -5.61
CA GLY A 198 23.47 -11.34 -5.77
C GLY A 198 23.68 -11.81 -7.21
N ALA A 199 23.18 -11.06 -8.19
CA ALA A 199 23.38 -11.35 -9.61
C ALA A 199 24.87 -11.40 -10.01
N GLU A 200 25.71 -10.54 -9.41
CA GLU A 200 27.15 -10.52 -9.67
C GLU A 200 27.91 -11.73 -9.08
N LYS A 201 27.33 -12.41 -8.09
CA LYS A 201 27.97 -13.51 -7.33
C LYS A 201 27.50 -14.91 -7.74
N SER A 202 26.43 -15.01 -8.54
CA SER A 202 25.85 -16.28 -9.00
C SER A 202 26.73 -16.95 -10.07
N THR A 203 27.77 -17.66 -9.63
CA THR A 203 28.29 -18.82 -10.38
C THR A 203 27.40 -20.02 -10.04
N ILE A 204 26.83 -20.63 -11.07
CA ILE A 204 25.80 -21.68 -11.00
C ILE A 204 26.20 -22.77 -9.99
N SER A 205 25.51 -22.82 -8.85
CA SER A 205 25.53 -23.92 -7.90
C SER A 205 24.33 -24.80 -8.20
N GLN A 206 24.56 -25.96 -8.83
CA GLN A 206 23.52 -26.96 -9.03
C GLN A 206 23.30 -27.72 -7.72
N GLY A 207 22.12 -27.53 -7.13
CA GLY A 207 21.53 -28.48 -6.19
C GLY A 207 21.68 -28.10 -4.72
N LYS A 208 20.64 -27.46 -4.16
CA LYS A 208 20.24 -27.65 -2.77
C LYS A 208 18.82 -27.16 -2.52
N ASP A 209 18.20 -27.77 -1.52
CA ASP A 209 16.77 -27.77 -1.22
C ASP A 209 16.12 -26.39 -1.13
N LEU A 210 14.93 -26.29 -1.74
CA LEU A 210 14.05 -25.10 -1.83
C LEU A 210 13.55 -24.55 -0.48
N ALA A 211 13.96 -25.13 0.65
CA ALA A 211 13.41 -24.85 1.97
C ALA A 211 14.16 -23.76 2.77
N ASP A 212 15.47 -23.55 2.52
CA ASP A 212 16.30 -22.67 3.37
C ASP A 212 17.02 -21.52 2.65
N GLY A 213 16.78 -21.37 1.35
CA GLY A 213 17.35 -20.28 0.58
C GLY A 213 16.95 -20.47 -0.85
N LEU A 214 16.01 -19.66 -1.30
CA LEU A 214 15.77 -19.51 -2.72
C LEU A 214 17.03 -18.82 -3.27
N GLU A 215 18.04 -19.60 -3.64
CA GLU A 215 19.19 -19.10 -4.39
C GLU A 215 18.59 -18.44 -5.63
N THR A 216 18.57 -17.10 -5.63
CA THR A 216 18.14 -16.34 -6.80
C THR A 216 19.09 -16.74 -7.90
N ALA A 217 18.61 -17.52 -8.88
CA ALA A 217 19.27 -17.63 -10.17
C ALA A 217 19.65 -16.19 -10.56
N GLY A 218 20.88 -15.96 -11.05
CA GLY A 218 21.49 -14.63 -11.20
C GLY A 218 20.72 -13.55 -12.00
N ASN A 219 19.44 -13.75 -12.30
CA ASN A 219 18.47 -12.78 -12.75
C ASN A 219 17.76 -12.05 -11.58
N PRO A 220 18.00 -10.74 -11.37
CA PRO A 220 17.39 -9.97 -10.29
C PRO A 220 15.86 -9.82 -10.42
N TYR A 221 15.29 -9.93 -11.64
CA TYR A 221 13.84 -9.83 -11.86
C TYR A 221 13.09 -11.08 -11.39
N GLU A 222 13.70 -12.26 -11.56
CA GLU A 222 13.19 -13.51 -10.98
C GLU A 222 13.22 -13.42 -9.45
N GLY A 223 14.34 -12.94 -8.90
CA GLY A 223 14.45 -12.66 -7.47
C GLY A 223 13.37 -11.69 -6.95
N LEU A 224 13.01 -10.66 -7.72
CA LEU A 224 11.94 -9.73 -7.35
C LEU A 224 10.60 -10.46 -7.22
N VAL A 225 10.21 -11.25 -8.23
CA VAL A 225 8.94 -11.99 -8.22
C VAL A 225 8.88 -12.93 -7.01
N LEU A 226 9.97 -13.64 -6.75
CA LEU A 226 10.05 -14.60 -5.65
C LEU A 226 10.01 -13.92 -4.27
N GLU A 227 10.70 -12.80 -4.11
CA GLU A 227 10.69 -12.03 -2.86
C GLU A 227 9.31 -11.41 -2.58
N VAL A 228 8.64 -10.88 -3.61
CA VAL A 228 7.27 -10.38 -3.52
C VAL A 228 6.30 -11.51 -3.14
N ALA A 229 6.41 -12.67 -3.79
CA ALA A 229 5.57 -13.84 -3.48
C ALA A 229 5.78 -14.32 -2.04
N ARG A 230 7.04 -14.41 -1.59
CA ARG A 230 7.41 -14.81 -0.23
C ARG A 230 6.85 -13.84 0.81
N ARG A 231 6.97 -12.53 0.58
CA ARG A 231 6.45 -11.50 1.48
C ARG A 231 4.93 -11.50 1.52
N THR A 232 4.29 -11.65 0.38
CA THR A 232 2.82 -11.76 0.27
C THR A 232 2.30 -12.99 1.02
N GLY A 233 2.95 -14.16 0.87
CA GLY A 233 2.58 -15.36 1.61
C GLY A 233 2.74 -15.20 3.13
N LYS A 234 3.81 -14.55 3.60
CA LYS A 234 3.97 -14.21 5.02
C LYS A 234 2.89 -13.24 5.51
N LEU A 235 2.55 -12.23 4.71
CA LEU A 235 1.50 -11.28 5.05
C LEU A 235 0.13 -11.96 5.18
N ALA A 236 -0.20 -12.87 4.26
CA ALA A 236 -1.42 -13.67 4.34
C ALA A 236 -1.47 -14.53 5.62
N ALA A 237 -0.35 -15.18 5.98
CA ALA A 237 -0.27 -15.93 7.24
C ALA A 237 -0.46 -15.03 8.48
N GLU A 238 0.04 -13.80 8.46
CA GLU A 238 -0.19 -12.83 9.52
C GLU A 238 -1.67 -12.38 9.61
N TRP A 239 -2.35 -12.23 8.47
CA TRP A 239 -3.79 -11.94 8.43
C TRP A 239 -4.61 -13.07 9.04
N GLU A 240 -4.33 -14.32 8.66
CA GLU A 240 -4.93 -15.52 9.26
C GLU A 240 -4.71 -15.55 10.77
N ARG A 241 -3.48 -15.29 11.22
CA ARG A 241 -3.10 -15.31 12.64
C ARG A 241 -3.92 -14.36 13.50
N VAL A 242 -4.25 -13.17 12.99
CA VAL A 242 -5.01 -12.14 13.73
C VAL A 242 -6.51 -12.13 13.38
N GLY A 243 -6.97 -13.05 12.52
CA GLY A 243 -8.36 -13.10 12.09
C GLY A 243 -8.76 -11.89 11.24
N PHE A 244 -7.84 -11.31 10.46
CA PHE A 244 -8.12 -10.14 9.61
C PHE A 244 -8.59 -10.56 8.21
N VAL A 245 -9.72 -10.00 7.77
CA VAL A 245 -10.21 -10.11 6.39
C VAL A 245 -10.13 -8.76 5.70
N HIS A 246 -9.32 -8.67 4.64
CA HIS A 246 -9.14 -7.45 3.86
C HIS A 246 -10.40 -7.05 3.08
N GLY A 247 -11.12 -8.03 2.53
CA GLY A 247 -12.37 -7.85 1.78
C GLY A 247 -12.23 -7.41 0.31
N VAL A 248 -11.06 -6.96 -0.13
CA VAL A 248 -10.82 -6.49 -1.53
C VAL A 248 -9.38 -6.78 -1.97
N LEU A 249 -9.05 -8.05 -2.18
CA LEU A 249 -7.73 -8.49 -2.66
C LEU A 249 -7.62 -8.42 -4.18
N ASN A 250 -7.93 -7.26 -4.74
CA ASN A 250 -7.63 -6.94 -6.13
C ASN A 250 -6.12 -6.72 -6.29
N THR A 251 -5.57 -6.91 -7.50
CA THR A 251 -4.12 -6.77 -7.72
C THR A 251 -3.63 -5.32 -7.55
N ASP A 252 -4.52 -4.33 -7.70
CA ASP A 252 -4.22 -2.94 -7.33
C ASP A 252 -4.13 -2.74 -5.81
N ASN A 253 -4.62 -3.64 -4.95
CA ASN A 253 -4.48 -3.56 -3.50
C ASN A 253 -3.37 -4.48 -2.94
N MET A 254 -2.50 -5.02 -3.79
CA MET A 254 -1.39 -5.87 -3.38
C MET A 254 -0.09 -5.09 -3.42
N SER A 255 0.49 -4.81 -2.25
CA SER A 255 1.75 -4.06 -2.11
C SER A 255 2.95 -4.87 -2.61
N ILE A 256 3.85 -4.23 -3.36
CA ILE A 256 5.10 -4.86 -3.81
C ILE A 256 6.09 -5.09 -2.66
N VAL A 257 5.92 -4.42 -1.52
CA VAL A 257 6.81 -4.55 -0.34
C VAL A 257 6.25 -5.48 0.74
N GLY A 258 5.06 -6.04 0.53
CA GLY A 258 4.41 -6.96 1.46
C GLY A 258 3.79 -6.28 2.67
N GLU A 259 3.21 -5.09 2.49
CA GLU A 259 2.46 -4.36 3.52
C GLU A 259 0.95 -4.45 3.25
N THR A 260 0.15 -4.56 4.32
CA THR A 260 -1.31 -4.34 4.25
C THR A 260 -1.57 -2.90 3.79
N ILE A 261 -2.39 -2.72 2.76
CA ILE A 261 -2.63 -1.42 2.10
C ILE A 261 -4.11 -1.25 1.76
N ASP A 262 -4.61 0.00 1.72
CA ASP A 262 -5.96 0.34 1.28
C ASP A 262 -7.09 -0.36 2.07
N TYR A 263 -7.19 0.02 3.35
CA TYR A 263 -8.26 -0.36 4.26
C TYR A 263 -9.62 0.17 3.79
N GLY A 264 -10.39 -0.69 3.12
CA GLY A 264 -11.77 -0.42 2.70
C GLY A 264 -12.79 -1.17 3.57
N PRO A 265 -13.56 -2.10 2.98
CA PRO A 265 -14.49 -2.93 3.73
C PRO A 265 -13.75 -4.09 4.41
N TYR A 266 -12.78 -3.81 5.29
CA TYR A 266 -12.11 -4.84 6.09
C TYR A 266 -12.95 -5.22 7.33
N GLY A 267 -12.62 -6.35 7.94
CA GLY A 267 -13.17 -6.77 9.22
C GLY A 267 -12.24 -7.73 9.94
N PHE A 268 -12.30 -7.72 11.26
CA PHE A 268 -11.69 -8.76 12.10
C PHE A 268 -12.76 -9.78 12.46
N LEU A 269 -12.39 -11.06 12.52
CA LEU A 269 -13.27 -12.11 13.00
C LEU A 269 -13.61 -11.87 14.47
N GLU A 270 -14.90 -11.70 14.77
CA GLU A 270 -15.39 -11.75 16.15
C GLU A 270 -15.62 -13.20 16.58
N ARG A 271 -16.42 -13.91 15.78
CA ARG A 271 -16.58 -15.36 15.86
C ARG A 271 -15.84 -15.96 14.67
N PHE A 272 -15.11 -17.05 14.91
CA PHE A 272 -14.49 -17.80 13.83
C PHE A 272 -15.55 -18.29 12.83
N ASP A 273 -15.48 -17.78 11.61
CA ASP A 273 -16.24 -18.24 10.45
C ASP A 273 -15.33 -18.16 9.22
N PRO A 274 -14.90 -19.31 8.65
CA PRO A 274 -14.03 -19.31 7.49
C PRO A 274 -14.65 -18.65 6.25
N ARG A 275 -15.97 -18.48 6.22
CA ARG A 275 -16.69 -17.85 5.11
C ARG A 275 -17.07 -16.41 5.38
N PHE A 276 -16.58 -15.82 6.48
CA PHE A 276 -16.83 -14.42 6.79
C PHE A 276 -16.22 -13.53 5.70
N THR A 277 -17.02 -12.62 5.17
CA THR A 277 -16.54 -11.50 4.37
C THR A 277 -17.18 -10.21 4.87
N PRO A 278 -16.39 -9.17 5.17
CA PRO A 278 -16.88 -7.84 5.48
C PRO A 278 -17.34 -7.07 4.23
N ASN A 279 -17.00 -7.54 3.03
CA ASN A 279 -17.34 -6.86 1.79
C ASN A 279 -18.71 -7.30 1.26
N VAL A 280 -19.73 -6.48 1.52
CA VAL A 280 -21.10 -6.72 1.05
C VAL A 280 -21.25 -6.66 -0.48
N THR A 281 -20.31 -6.03 -1.19
CA THR A 281 -20.35 -5.92 -2.66
C THR A 281 -19.79 -7.15 -3.38
N ASP A 282 -19.10 -8.04 -2.65
CA ASP A 282 -18.57 -9.30 -3.17
C ASP A 282 -19.60 -10.46 -3.05
N MET A 283 -20.86 -10.16 -2.71
CA MET A 283 -21.92 -11.16 -2.61
C MET A 283 -22.59 -11.40 -3.97
N PRO A 284 -22.87 -12.66 -4.37
CA PRO A 284 -22.75 -13.91 -3.61
C PRO A 284 -21.38 -14.61 -3.71
N GLY A 285 -20.41 -14.04 -4.43
CA GLY A 285 -19.13 -14.67 -4.76
C GLY A 285 -18.24 -14.99 -3.57
N ARG A 286 -18.28 -14.16 -2.51
CA ARG A 286 -17.44 -14.29 -1.30
C ARG A 286 -15.97 -14.61 -1.62
N ARG A 287 -15.45 -14.06 -2.71
CA ARG A 287 -14.12 -14.35 -3.25
C ARG A 287 -13.02 -13.93 -2.30
N TYR A 288 -13.28 -12.90 -1.51
CA TYR A 288 -12.37 -12.36 -0.50
C TYR A 288 -12.87 -12.64 0.92
N CYS A 289 -13.44 -13.82 1.16
CA CYS A 289 -13.69 -14.28 2.52
C CYS A 289 -12.38 -14.60 3.25
N PHE A 290 -12.50 -14.97 4.53
CA PHE A 290 -11.36 -15.34 5.37
C PHE A 290 -10.57 -16.52 4.80
N ALA A 291 -11.22 -17.66 4.53
CA ALA A 291 -10.55 -18.87 4.01
C ALA A 291 -10.16 -18.81 2.53
#